data_AF-A0A1H2Q5N2-F1
#
_entry.id   AF-A0A1H2Q5N2-F1
#
_cell.length_a   1.000
_cell.length_b   1.000
_cell.length_c   1.000
_cell.angle_alpha   90.00
_cell.angle_beta   90.00
_cell.angle_gamma   90.00
#
_symmetry.space_group_name_H-M   'P 1'
#
loop_
_entity.id
_entity.type
_entity.pdbx_description
1 polymer ?
#
loop_
_entity_poly.entity_id
_entity_poly.type
_entity_poly.pdbx_seq_one_letter_code
_entity_poly.pdbx_strand_id
1 'polypeptide(L)'
;MSVCKGFNIYAISTDPIYIGTGGYTIGRVDNTIVRDPITRIPKIPGSSLAGTWRYYTALTLQGFYRENFDKIRDILNKEYNKDNKDIDAKDVRKLVNTLANNNLSNDEEKFSRRKEEFIKYAETIKNKSEELKGKNKQSQNEKSDNIQWEFYWGNLISSIKCAGQDDKPSDDTENSAYKGLDDTGHCGHCIICKTFGFSKKQSQQGLAYFSDLNILFFPVSTRFGVRWITSPSILREAGLGEIEDFSDNKIKVVNNAGNYEFLNLGWLNFKVDRLDGSIVISTLGNEIENIIKNKIIVVSDSIISQIINANLEVRTSVSIDPLTGAAKEGALFTSEAIPRGTVFYGNVRIMDKLEDKGLNSDLIIQALKESRMYYESFGIGGLVTRGFGRLKVYFED
;
A
#
# COMPACT_ATOMS: atom_id res chain seq x y z
N MET A 1 -8.51 -25.88 9.17
CA MET A 1 -8.26 -24.58 9.82
C MET A 1 -7.49 -23.73 8.82
N SER A 2 -8.08 -22.63 8.33
CA SER A 2 -7.34 -21.68 7.48
C SER A 2 -6.36 -20.93 8.38
N VAL A 3 -5.07 -21.07 8.11
CA VAL A 3 -4.03 -20.34 8.84
C VAL A 3 -4.12 -18.88 8.37
N CYS A 4 -4.21 -17.93 9.29
CA CYS A 4 -4.20 -16.52 8.96
C CYS A 4 -2.79 -15.99 9.24
N LYS A 5 -2.12 -15.43 8.24
CA LYS A 5 -0.84 -14.74 8.45
C LYS A 5 -1.12 -13.23 8.53
N GLY A 6 -0.83 -12.63 9.68
CA GLY A 6 -0.98 -11.19 9.91
C GLY A 6 0.37 -10.56 10.19
N PHE A 7 0.53 -9.30 9.78
CA PHE A 7 1.69 -8.47 10.10
C PHE A 7 1.26 -7.02 10.25
N ASN A 8 1.98 -6.28 11.09
CA ASN A 8 1.78 -4.84 11.26
C ASN A 8 2.56 -4.07 10.20
N ILE A 9 2.03 -2.91 9.85
CA ILE A 9 2.66 -1.93 8.98
C ILE A 9 2.66 -0.58 9.68
N TYR A 10 3.79 0.11 9.54
CA TYR A 10 3.97 1.47 10.01
C TYR A 10 4.25 2.36 8.82
N ALA A 11 3.76 3.58 8.83
CA ALA A 11 4.03 4.52 7.76
C ALA A 11 4.36 5.90 8.31
N ILE A 12 5.29 6.61 7.68
CA ILE A 12 5.52 8.03 7.94
C ILE A 12 5.27 8.84 6.68
N SER A 13 4.45 9.88 6.83
CA SER A 13 4.15 10.83 5.75
C SER A 13 5.38 11.69 5.45
N THR A 14 5.81 11.74 4.20
CA THR A 14 6.89 12.65 3.74
C THR A 14 6.32 13.96 3.20
N ASP A 15 5.11 13.90 2.66
CA ASP A 15 4.27 15.04 2.28
C ASP A 15 2.98 15.07 3.08
N PRO A 16 2.24 16.19 3.10
CA PRO A 16 0.91 16.22 3.70
C PRO A 16 -0.03 15.21 3.01
N ILE A 17 -0.92 14.58 3.77
CA ILE A 17 -1.84 13.55 3.26
C ILE A 17 -3.25 14.11 3.18
N TYR A 18 -3.85 14.03 1.99
CA TYR A 18 -5.24 14.38 1.75
C TYR A 18 -6.05 13.14 1.32
N ILE A 19 -6.80 12.54 2.26
CA ILE A 19 -7.82 11.55 1.94
C ILE A 19 -9.18 12.23 2.04
N GLY A 20 -9.72 12.69 0.92
CA GLY A 20 -10.99 13.42 0.88
C GLY A 20 -12.19 12.55 1.25
N THR A 21 -13.22 13.18 1.82
CA THR A 21 -14.53 12.56 2.14
C THR A 21 -15.49 12.48 0.94
N GLY A 22 -15.09 13.02 -0.22
CA GLY A 22 -15.87 12.95 -1.46
C GLY A 22 -16.93 14.05 -1.63
N GLY A 23 -16.95 15.07 -0.77
CA GLY A 23 -17.89 16.18 -0.90
C GLY A 23 -17.47 17.42 -0.11
N TYR A 24 -18.14 18.54 -0.44
CA TYR A 24 -18.01 19.78 0.31
C TYR A 24 -18.79 19.69 1.61
N THR A 25 -18.18 20.12 2.70
CA THR A 25 -18.84 20.23 3.99
C THR A 25 -18.96 21.69 4.39
N ILE A 26 -20.13 22.10 4.86
CA ILE A 26 -20.25 23.40 5.56
C ILE A 26 -19.46 23.28 6.86
N GLY A 27 -18.41 24.08 7.02
CA GLY A 27 -17.53 23.99 8.18
C GLY A 27 -16.31 24.90 8.09
N ARG A 28 -15.27 24.57 8.87
CA ARG A 28 -13.99 25.31 8.90
C ARG A 28 -13.30 25.35 7.53
N VAL A 29 -13.46 24.30 6.74
CA VAL A 29 -12.89 24.15 5.41
C VAL A 29 -13.92 23.55 4.47
N ASP A 30 -13.75 23.82 3.17
CA ASP A 30 -14.63 23.30 2.12
C ASP A 30 -14.41 21.79 1.94
N ASN A 31 -13.14 21.38 1.81
CA ASN A 31 -12.73 20.00 1.56
C ASN A 31 -12.11 19.39 2.83
N THR A 32 -12.84 18.48 3.47
CA THR A 32 -12.39 17.78 4.67
C THR A 32 -11.71 16.44 4.36
N ILE A 33 -10.94 15.95 5.34
CA ILE A 33 -10.33 14.63 5.31
C ILE A 33 -11.13 13.60 6.12
N VAL A 34 -11.00 12.32 5.74
CA VAL A 34 -11.63 11.19 6.42
C VAL A 34 -11.13 11.07 7.86
N ARG A 35 -12.08 10.77 8.76
CA ARG A 35 -11.85 10.60 10.19
C ARG A 35 -12.55 9.34 10.69
N ASP A 36 -12.07 8.82 11.81
CA ASP A 36 -12.86 7.89 12.58
C ASP A 36 -14.14 8.57 13.09
N PRO A 37 -15.33 7.95 12.93
CA PRO A 37 -16.59 8.59 13.32
C PRO A 37 -16.71 8.82 14.83
N ILE A 38 -16.07 7.99 15.66
CA ILE A 38 -16.16 8.04 17.12
C ILE A 38 -15.09 8.98 17.66
N THR A 39 -13.82 8.72 17.36
CA THR A 39 -12.72 9.50 17.95
C THR A 39 -12.52 10.85 17.28
N ARG A 40 -13.06 11.04 16.06
CA ARG A 40 -12.85 12.22 15.20
C ARG A 40 -11.39 12.45 14.82
N ILE A 41 -10.51 11.46 15.03
CA ILE A 41 -9.11 11.49 14.62
C ILE A 41 -9.03 11.14 13.12
N PRO A 42 -8.29 11.90 12.30
CA PRO A 42 -8.08 11.55 10.91
C PRO A 42 -7.40 10.19 10.73
N LYS A 43 -7.77 9.48 9.66
CA LYS A 43 -7.19 8.17 9.33
C LYS A 43 -7.08 7.99 7.82
N ILE A 44 -6.30 7.01 7.40
CA ILE A 44 -6.29 6.55 6.01
C ILE A 44 -7.10 5.25 5.95
N PRO A 45 -8.25 5.22 5.24
CA PRO A 45 -9.06 4.02 5.15
C PRO A 45 -8.31 2.86 4.52
N GLY A 46 -8.54 1.65 5.03
CA GLY A 46 -7.96 0.41 4.49
C GLY A 46 -8.38 0.18 3.03
N SER A 47 -9.54 0.68 2.60
CA SER A 47 -9.97 0.66 1.20
C SER A 47 -9.10 1.55 0.30
N SER A 48 -8.68 2.72 0.78
CA SER A 48 -7.77 3.62 0.05
C SER A 48 -6.38 3.01 -0.04
N LEU A 49 -5.92 2.40 1.04
CA LEU A 49 -4.65 1.66 1.08
C LEU A 49 -4.68 0.47 0.11
N ALA A 50 -5.70 -0.39 0.21
CA ALA A 50 -5.85 -1.57 -0.64
C ALA A 50 -5.94 -1.21 -2.14
N GLY A 51 -6.74 -0.19 -2.50
CA GLY A 51 -6.88 0.24 -3.89
C GLY A 51 -5.59 0.79 -4.49
N THR A 52 -4.86 1.60 -3.71
CA THR A 52 -3.56 2.15 -4.13
C THR A 52 -2.51 1.04 -4.26
N TRP A 53 -2.44 0.14 -3.27
CA TRP A 53 -1.52 -0.99 -3.30
C TRP A 53 -1.81 -1.95 -4.46
N ARG A 54 -3.09 -2.19 -4.79
CA ARG A 54 -3.49 -2.99 -5.95
C ARG A 54 -2.86 -2.47 -7.23
N TYR A 55 -2.91 -1.16 -7.44
CA TYR A 55 -2.28 -0.51 -8.59
C TYR A 55 -0.75 -0.61 -8.55
N TYR A 56 -0.14 -0.37 -7.39
CA TYR A 56 1.31 -0.45 -7.24
C TYR A 56 1.87 -1.85 -7.45
N THR A 57 1.19 -2.89 -6.96
CA THR A 57 1.58 -4.28 -7.24
C THR A 57 1.50 -4.60 -8.73
N ALA A 58 0.46 -4.11 -9.43
CA ALA A 58 0.38 -4.27 -10.88
C ALA A 58 1.51 -3.52 -11.60
N LEU A 59 1.83 -2.29 -11.19
CA LEU A 59 2.96 -1.54 -11.74
C LEU A 59 4.30 -2.23 -11.53
N THR A 60 4.57 -2.75 -10.33
CA THR A 60 5.80 -3.52 -10.06
C THR A 60 5.89 -4.73 -10.98
N LEU A 61 4.82 -5.52 -11.09
CA LEU A 61 4.80 -6.72 -11.92
C LEU A 61 5.00 -6.42 -13.41
N GLN A 62 4.26 -5.43 -13.94
CA GLN A 62 4.35 -5.07 -15.35
C GLN A 62 5.69 -4.39 -15.68
N GLY A 63 6.26 -3.62 -14.75
CA GLY A 63 7.61 -3.09 -14.85
C GLY A 63 8.65 -4.22 -14.95
N PHE A 64 8.57 -5.20 -14.05
CA PHE A 64 9.45 -6.38 -14.07
C PHE A 64 9.37 -7.14 -15.41
N TYR A 65 8.17 -7.42 -15.91
CA TYR A 65 8.02 -8.11 -17.19
C TYR A 65 8.51 -7.30 -18.38
N ARG A 66 8.31 -5.99 -18.38
CA ARG A 66 8.83 -5.11 -19.44
C ARG A 66 10.35 -5.13 -19.46
N GLU A 67 11.00 -5.06 -18.31
CA GLU A 67 12.46 -5.07 -18.20
C GLU A 67 13.08 -6.43 -18.57
N ASN A 68 12.36 -7.53 -18.33
CA ASN A 68 12.87 -8.89 -18.54
C ASN A 68 12.26 -9.60 -19.77
N PHE A 69 11.51 -8.87 -20.61
CA PHE A 69 10.74 -9.47 -21.70
C PHE A 69 11.60 -10.29 -22.66
N ASP A 70 12.71 -9.73 -23.15
CA ASP A 70 13.58 -10.42 -24.12
C ASP A 70 14.13 -11.73 -23.55
N LYS A 71 14.59 -11.73 -22.30
CA LYS A 71 15.10 -12.93 -21.63
C LYS A 71 14.01 -13.99 -21.45
N ILE A 72 12.82 -13.58 -21.02
CA ILE A 72 11.67 -14.48 -20.86
C ILE A 72 11.29 -15.07 -22.22
N ARG A 73 11.26 -14.24 -23.27
CA ARG A 73 10.98 -14.66 -24.64
C ARG A 73 11.98 -15.69 -25.13
N ASP A 74 13.27 -15.46 -24.92
CA ASP A 74 14.33 -16.37 -25.36
C ASP A 74 14.25 -17.72 -24.64
N ILE A 75 13.99 -17.71 -23.32
CA ILE A 75 13.78 -18.92 -22.52
C ILE A 75 12.60 -19.73 -23.08
N LEU A 76 11.44 -19.08 -23.23
CA LEU A 76 10.22 -19.77 -23.64
C LEU A 76 10.27 -20.23 -25.10
N ASN A 77 10.83 -19.42 -26.00
CA ASN A 77 10.97 -19.81 -27.41
C ASN A 77 11.87 -21.03 -27.55
N LYS A 78 13.00 -21.08 -26.82
CA LYS A 78 13.93 -22.21 -26.87
C LYS A 78 13.27 -23.53 -26.44
N GLU A 79 12.43 -23.50 -25.41
CA GLU A 79 11.84 -24.71 -24.83
C GLU A 79 10.50 -25.10 -25.46
N TYR A 80 9.72 -24.12 -25.94
CA TYR A 80 8.31 -24.33 -26.30
C TYR A 80 7.91 -23.89 -27.72
N ASN A 81 8.79 -23.23 -28.49
CA ASN A 81 8.49 -22.87 -29.89
C ASN A 81 8.93 -23.97 -30.87
N LYS A 82 8.22 -25.09 -30.88
CA LYS A 82 8.56 -26.28 -31.68
C LYS A 82 8.59 -26.05 -33.19
N ASP A 83 7.79 -25.09 -33.68
CA ASP A 83 7.65 -24.81 -35.10
C ASP A 83 8.66 -23.78 -35.63
N ASN A 84 9.52 -23.21 -34.77
CA ASN A 84 10.41 -22.08 -35.11
C ASN A 84 9.71 -20.94 -35.86
N LYS A 85 8.41 -20.75 -35.62
CA LYS A 85 7.64 -19.64 -36.19
C LYS A 85 8.03 -18.36 -35.46
N ASP A 86 8.13 -17.27 -36.21
CA ASP A 86 8.31 -15.96 -35.62
C ASP A 86 7.04 -15.57 -34.83
N ILE A 87 7.20 -15.21 -33.57
CA ILE A 87 6.10 -14.83 -32.67
C ILE A 87 6.16 -13.32 -32.47
N ASP A 88 5.24 -12.59 -33.12
CA ASP A 88 5.02 -11.16 -32.88
C ASP A 88 4.31 -10.96 -31.52
N ALA A 89 5.07 -11.08 -30.43
CA ALA A 89 4.62 -10.75 -29.08
C ALA A 89 5.26 -9.45 -28.60
N LYS A 90 4.41 -8.53 -28.10
CA LYS A 90 4.84 -7.23 -27.55
C LYS A 90 5.00 -7.25 -26.02
N ASP A 91 4.46 -8.27 -25.37
CA ASP A 91 4.52 -8.47 -23.93
C ASP A 91 4.44 -9.97 -23.57
N VAL A 92 4.70 -10.27 -22.30
CA VAL A 92 4.68 -11.64 -21.75
C VAL A 92 3.31 -12.30 -21.96
N ARG A 93 2.23 -11.55 -21.74
CA ARG A 93 0.86 -12.06 -21.87
C ARG A 93 0.57 -12.56 -23.29
N LYS A 94 0.87 -11.77 -24.32
CA LYS A 94 0.67 -12.15 -25.74
C LYS A 94 1.57 -13.33 -26.11
N LEU A 95 2.81 -13.34 -25.61
CA LEU A 95 3.77 -14.43 -25.84
C LEU A 95 3.23 -15.77 -25.31
N VAL A 96 2.90 -15.84 -24.01
CA VAL A 96 2.45 -17.10 -23.39
C VAL A 96 1.13 -17.59 -23.98
N ASN A 97 0.23 -16.67 -24.34
CA ASN A 97 -1.01 -17.01 -25.03
C ASN A 97 -0.77 -17.60 -26.42
N THR A 98 0.16 -17.04 -27.18
CA THR A 98 0.49 -17.53 -28.52
C THR A 98 1.16 -18.90 -28.45
N LEU A 99 2.10 -19.09 -27.53
CA LEU A 99 2.75 -20.38 -27.30
C LEU A 99 1.74 -21.46 -26.87
N ALA A 100 0.84 -21.14 -25.93
CA ALA A 100 -0.20 -22.07 -25.52
C ALA A 100 -1.13 -22.46 -26.68
N ASN A 101 -1.51 -21.49 -27.53
CA ASN A 101 -2.34 -21.76 -28.71
C ASN A 101 -1.60 -22.63 -29.75
N ASN A 102 -0.29 -22.45 -29.94
CA ASN A 102 0.49 -23.27 -30.87
C ASN A 102 0.70 -24.70 -30.35
N ASN A 103 0.75 -24.88 -29.02
CA ASN A 103 1.01 -26.17 -28.37
C ASN A 103 -0.24 -27.02 -28.12
N LEU A 104 -1.45 -26.45 -28.25
CA LEU A 104 -2.74 -27.13 -28.01
C LEU A 104 -3.50 -27.32 -29.33
N SER A 105 -4.20 -28.47 -29.50
CA SER A 105 -5.02 -28.76 -30.67
C SER A 105 -6.44 -28.18 -30.56
N ASN A 106 -7.10 -27.93 -31.71
CA ASN A 106 -8.40 -27.23 -31.82
C ASN A 106 -9.57 -27.86 -31.04
N ASP A 107 -9.54 -29.16 -30.73
CA ASP A 107 -10.63 -29.86 -30.01
C ASP A 107 -10.49 -29.80 -28.47
N GLU A 108 -9.42 -29.19 -27.95
CA GLU A 108 -9.08 -29.14 -26.51
C GLU A 108 -9.00 -27.70 -25.93
N GLU A 109 -9.78 -26.75 -26.43
CA GLU A 109 -9.81 -25.33 -26.01
C GLU A 109 -10.45 -25.07 -24.62
N LYS A 110 -10.15 -25.90 -23.61
CA LYS A 110 -10.55 -25.68 -22.22
C LYS A 110 -9.47 -24.89 -21.49
N PHE A 111 -9.87 -23.84 -20.76
CA PHE A 111 -8.96 -23.01 -19.95
C PHE A 111 -8.06 -23.83 -19.03
N SER A 112 -8.55 -24.95 -18.48
CA SER A 112 -7.77 -25.86 -17.62
C SER A 112 -6.49 -26.37 -18.29
N ARG A 113 -6.49 -26.68 -19.60
CA ARG A 113 -5.30 -27.11 -20.34
C ARG A 113 -4.31 -25.97 -20.54
N ARG A 114 -4.79 -24.77 -20.86
CA ARG A 114 -3.96 -23.57 -20.95
C ARG A 114 -3.31 -23.24 -19.59
N LYS A 115 -4.05 -23.40 -18.49
CA LYS A 115 -3.55 -23.26 -17.12
C LYS A 115 -2.37 -24.22 -16.86
N GLU A 116 -2.46 -25.47 -17.30
CA GLU A 116 -1.35 -26.43 -17.20
C GLU A 116 -0.09 -25.94 -17.94
N GLU A 117 -0.26 -25.40 -19.16
CA GLU A 117 0.86 -24.81 -19.92
C GLU A 117 1.44 -23.57 -19.24
N PHE A 118 0.61 -22.66 -18.73
CA PHE A 118 1.08 -21.47 -18.02
C PHE A 118 1.85 -21.81 -16.74
N ILE A 119 1.45 -22.86 -16.02
CA ILE A 119 2.18 -23.38 -14.86
C ILE A 119 3.58 -23.85 -15.29
N LYS A 120 3.68 -24.65 -16.37
CA LYS A 120 4.98 -25.12 -16.89
C LYS A 120 5.88 -23.97 -17.34
N TYR A 121 5.31 -22.96 -18.01
CA TYR A 121 6.05 -21.79 -18.46
C TYR A 121 6.62 -21.01 -17.27
N ALA A 122 5.79 -20.78 -16.25
CA ALA A 122 6.21 -20.14 -15.01
C ALA A 122 7.35 -20.89 -14.30
N GLU A 123 7.22 -22.20 -14.12
CA GLU A 123 8.25 -23.05 -13.50
C GLU A 123 9.57 -23.02 -14.29
N THR A 124 9.49 -23.08 -15.62
CA THR A 124 10.68 -23.05 -16.49
C THR A 124 11.41 -21.71 -16.42
N ILE A 125 10.67 -20.60 -16.47
CA ILE A 125 11.27 -19.27 -16.33
C ILE A 125 11.91 -19.13 -14.96
N LYS A 126 11.22 -19.58 -13.90
CA LYS A 126 11.71 -19.52 -12.53
C LYS A 126 13.04 -20.26 -12.38
N ASN A 127 13.09 -21.54 -12.74
CA ASN A 127 14.27 -22.38 -12.60
C ASN A 127 15.48 -21.82 -13.39
N LYS A 128 15.27 -21.39 -14.63
CA LYS A 128 16.35 -20.82 -15.46
C LYS A 128 16.78 -19.43 -15.03
N SER A 129 15.90 -18.65 -14.39
CA SER A 129 16.25 -17.35 -13.82
C SER A 129 17.13 -17.50 -12.58
N GLU A 130 16.92 -18.54 -11.76
CA GLU A 130 17.76 -18.87 -10.61
C GLU A 130 19.18 -19.27 -11.05
N GLU A 131 19.31 -20.09 -12.09
CA GLU A 131 20.61 -20.47 -12.68
C GLU A 131 21.41 -19.26 -13.19
N LEU A 132 20.73 -18.21 -13.68
CA LEU A 132 21.36 -16.96 -14.13
C LEU A 132 21.79 -16.03 -12.99
N LYS A 133 21.11 -16.09 -11.84
CA LYS A 133 21.48 -15.31 -10.62
C LYS A 133 22.68 -15.91 -9.87
N GLY A 134 23.00 -17.19 -10.10
CA GLY A 134 24.05 -17.96 -9.41
C GLY A 134 25.51 -17.59 -9.66
N LYS A 135 25.84 -16.34 -10.04
CA LYS A 135 27.25 -15.90 -10.20
C LYS A 135 27.66 -14.65 -9.43
N ASN A 136 26.78 -13.92 -8.77
CA ASN A 136 27.17 -12.74 -7.98
C ASN A 136 26.15 -12.42 -6.88
N LYS A 137 26.40 -12.86 -5.63
CA LYS A 137 26.35 -12.05 -4.39
C LYS A 137 26.41 -12.90 -3.12
N GLN A 138 27.44 -12.64 -2.32
CA GLN A 138 27.41 -12.79 -0.86
C GLN A 138 26.75 -11.53 -0.27
N SER A 139 25.58 -11.65 0.36
CA SER A 139 25.12 -10.71 1.39
C SER A 139 23.92 -11.27 2.16
N GLN A 140 23.95 -11.07 3.47
CA GLN A 140 23.10 -11.67 4.50
C GLN A 140 21.64 -11.19 4.44
N ASN A 141 20.73 -12.08 4.01
CA ASN A 141 19.35 -12.30 4.50
C ASN A 141 18.65 -13.31 3.58
N GLU A 142 19.09 -14.57 3.65
CA GLU A 142 18.84 -15.62 2.65
C GLU A 142 17.37 -16.09 2.49
N LYS A 143 16.43 -15.68 3.35
CA LYS A 143 15.03 -16.17 3.29
C LYS A 143 14.04 -15.25 2.55
N SER A 144 14.24 -13.94 2.49
CA SER A 144 13.35 -13.03 1.74
C SER A 144 13.75 -12.87 0.27
N ASP A 145 15.04 -12.97 -0.03
CA ASP A 145 15.59 -12.63 -1.35
C ASP A 145 15.36 -13.70 -2.43
N ASN A 146 14.79 -14.86 -2.06
CA ASN A 146 14.56 -15.98 -2.97
C ASN A 146 13.09 -16.20 -3.35
N ILE A 147 12.17 -15.34 -2.89
CA ILE A 147 10.74 -15.47 -3.19
C ILE A 147 10.42 -14.75 -4.49
N GLN A 148 10.25 -15.50 -5.59
CA GLN A 148 9.97 -14.95 -6.92
C GLN A 148 8.46 -14.98 -7.22
N TRP A 149 7.74 -14.01 -6.66
CA TRP A 149 6.28 -13.90 -6.81
C TRP A 149 5.86 -13.51 -8.24
N GLU A 150 6.74 -12.87 -9.00
CA GLU A 150 6.53 -12.48 -10.39
C GLU A 150 6.30 -13.68 -11.31
N PHE A 151 6.79 -14.86 -10.90
CA PHE A 151 6.60 -16.12 -11.63
C PHE A 151 5.44 -16.98 -11.11
N TYR A 152 4.56 -16.44 -10.28
CA TYR A 152 3.27 -17.09 -10.07
C TYR A 152 2.52 -17.18 -11.42
N TRP A 153 2.07 -18.37 -11.82
CA TRP A 153 1.57 -18.63 -13.18
C TRP A 153 0.50 -17.63 -13.65
N GLY A 154 -0.39 -17.21 -12.76
CA GLY A 154 -1.48 -16.27 -13.09
C GLY A 154 -0.97 -14.88 -13.44
N ASN A 155 0.25 -14.53 -13.03
CA ASN A 155 0.89 -13.27 -13.36
C ASN A 155 1.28 -13.21 -14.84
N LEU A 156 1.67 -14.33 -15.46
CA LEU A 156 2.03 -14.38 -16.88
C LEU A 156 0.90 -13.92 -17.81
N ILE A 157 -0.34 -14.08 -17.37
CA ILE A 157 -1.55 -13.68 -18.13
C ILE A 157 -2.18 -12.38 -17.61
N SER A 158 -1.55 -11.73 -16.63
CA SER A 158 -2.02 -10.45 -16.09
C SER A 158 -1.80 -9.29 -17.06
N SER A 159 -2.52 -8.20 -16.84
CA SER A 159 -2.27 -6.90 -17.48
C SER A 159 -2.37 -5.79 -16.45
N ILE A 160 -1.97 -4.59 -16.84
CA ILE A 160 -2.16 -3.39 -16.00
C ILE A 160 -3.63 -3.16 -15.64
N LYS A 161 -4.57 -3.56 -16.50
CA LYS A 161 -6.01 -3.44 -16.24
C LYS A 161 -6.51 -4.32 -15.09
N CYS A 162 -5.76 -5.34 -14.66
CA CYS A 162 -6.10 -6.12 -13.47
C CYS A 162 -6.16 -5.27 -12.19
N ALA A 163 -5.50 -4.10 -12.18
CA ALA A 163 -5.59 -3.13 -11.09
C ALA A 163 -6.83 -2.23 -11.14
N GLY A 164 -7.43 -2.05 -12.31
CA GLY A 164 -8.52 -1.10 -12.54
C GLY A 164 -9.91 -1.68 -12.30
N GLN A 165 -10.92 -1.04 -12.87
CA GLN A 165 -12.26 -1.62 -13.00
C GLN A 165 -12.29 -2.61 -14.17
N ASP A 166 -13.24 -3.53 -14.12
CA ASP A 166 -13.40 -4.53 -15.17
C ASP A 166 -14.31 -3.98 -16.29
N ASP A 167 -13.86 -4.08 -17.54
CA ASP A 167 -14.59 -3.62 -18.72
C ASP A 167 -15.74 -4.58 -19.11
N LYS A 168 -15.66 -5.85 -18.67
CA LYS A 168 -16.65 -6.91 -18.94
C LYS A 168 -16.94 -7.74 -17.66
N PRO A 169 -17.61 -7.15 -16.65
CA PRO A 169 -17.84 -7.81 -15.36
C PRO A 169 -18.85 -8.97 -15.45
N SER A 170 -19.63 -9.05 -16.52
CA SER A 170 -20.59 -10.15 -16.77
C SER A 170 -19.94 -11.39 -17.40
N ASP A 171 -18.69 -11.30 -17.84
CA ASP A 171 -17.99 -12.40 -18.48
C ASP A 171 -17.51 -13.42 -17.44
N ASP A 172 -17.34 -14.67 -17.88
CA ASP A 172 -16.71 -15.71 -17.08
C ASP A 172 -15.19 -15.59 -17.16
N THR A 173 -14.47 -15.94 -16.10
CA THR A 173 -13.00 -15.94 -16.10
C THR A 173 -12.44 -17.05 -16.99
N GLU A 174 -13.21 -18.12 -17.18
CA GLU A 174 -12.77 -19.34 -17.87
C GLU A 174 -13.55 -19.62 -19.16
N ASN A 175 -14.40 -18.69 -19.65
CA ASN A 175 -15.31 -19.01 -20.75
C ASN A 175 -14.55 -19.34 -22.05
N SER A 176 -14.76 -20.57 -22.51
CA SER A 176 -14.08 -21.27 -23.60
C SER A 176 -14.53 -20.87 -25.01
N ALA A 177 -15.06 -19.67 -25.20
CA ALA A 177 -15.42 -19.15 -26.53
C ALA A 177 -14.37 -18.21 -27.13
N TYR A 178 -13.42 -17.72 -26.32
CA TYR A 178 -12.40 -16.79 -26.76
C TYR A 178 -11.03 -17.46 -26.79
N LYS A 179 -10.55 -17.70 -28.01
CA LYS A 179 -9.17 -18.15 -28.31
C LYS A 179 -8.08 -17.22 -27.74
N GLY A 180 -8.41 -16.00 -27.34
CA GLY A 180 -7.52 -15.05 -26.68
C GLY A 180 -8.02 -14.68 -25.29
N LEU A 181 -7.11 -14.62 -24.30
CA LEU A 181 -7.37 -13.91 -23.06
C LEU A 181 -7.42 -12.41 -23.41
N ASP A 182 -8.60 -11.89 -23.73
CA ASP A 182 -8.80 -10.48 -24.05
C ASP A 182 -8.46 -9.59 -22.85
N ASP A 183 -7.86 -8.42 -23.10
CA ASP A 183 -7.50 -7.46 -22.05
C ASP A 183 -8.73 -6.64 -21.59
N THR A 184 -9.63 -7.31 -20.87
CA THR A 184 -10.93 -6.79 -20.43
C THR A 184 -10.95 -6.34 -18.97
N GLY A 185 -9.81 -6.35 -18.27
CA GLY A 185 -9.75 -6.04 -16.84
C GLY A 185 -9.18 -7.17 -16.00
N HIS A 186 -9.97 -7.67 -15.07
CA HIS A 186 -9.59 -8.68 -14.10
C HIS A 186 -9.46 -10.05 -14.77
N CYS A 187 -8.25 -10.60 -14.81
CA CYS A 187 -8.06 -11.96 -15.30
C CYS A 187 -8.57 -13.03 -14.33
N GLY A 188 -8.83 -12.70 -13.05
CA GLY A 188 -9.32 -13.64 -12.04
C GLY A 188 -8.26 -14.61 -11.49
N HIS A 189 -7.05 -14.64 -12.08
CA HIS A 189 -6.03 -15.64 -11.77
C HIS A 189 -4.71 -15.07 -11.26
N CYS A 190 -4.33 -13.84 -11.63
CA CYS A 190 -3.08 -13.24 -11.18
C CYS A 190 -3.08 -12.93 -9.68
N ILE A 191 -1.88 -12.72 -9.13
CA ILE A 191 -1.71 -12.39 -7.71
C ILE A 191 -2.47 -11.12 -7.34
N ILE A 192 -2.60 -10.14 -8.25
CA ILE A 192 -3.37 -8.91 -8.01
C ILE A 192 -4.85 -9.22 -7.79
N CYS A 193 -5.47 -10.00 -8.69
CA CYS A 193 -6.87 -10.41 -8.56
C CYS A 193 -7.10 -11.27 -7.31
N LYS A 194 -6.16 -12.17 -6.98
CA LYS A 194 -6.28 -13.05 -5.81
C LYS A 194 -6.09 -12.29 -4.49
N THR A 195 -5.12 -11.38 -4.42
CA THR A 195 -4.85 -10.57 -3.23
C THR A 195 -5.99 -9.59 -2.94
N PHE A 196 -6.40 -8.81 -3.94
CA PHE A 196 -7.33 -7.68 -3.76
C PHE A 196 -8.78 -7.98 -4.13
N GLY A 197 -9.06 -9.18 -4.65
CA GLY A 197 -10.37 -9.60 -5.12
C GLY A 197 -10.70 -9.08 -6.52
N PHE A 198 -11.74 -9.62 -7.11
CA PHE A 198 -12.21 -9.22 -8.44
C PHE A 198 -13.72 -9.44 -8.59
N SER A 199 -14.31 -8.74 -9.55
CA SER A 199 -15.72 -8.90 -9.88
C SER A 199 -15.87 -9.33 -11.34
N LYS A 200 -16.35 -10.56 -11.50
CA LYS A 200 -16.74 -11.21 -12.75
C LYS A 200 -18.07 -11.93 -12.51
N LYS A 201 -18.60 -12.66 -13.51
CA LYS A 201 -19.79 -13.51 -13.35
C LYS A 201 -19.69 -14.38 -12.09
N GLN A 202 -18.52 -14.94 -11.84
CA GLN A 202 -18.13 -15.48 -10.55
C GLN A 202 -17.14 -14.52 -9.88
N SER A 203 -17.61 -13.75 -8.91
CA SER A 203 -16.76 -12.82 -8.15
C SER A 203 -16.02 -13.55 -7.03
N GLN A 204 -14.80 -13.11 -6.71
CA GLN A 204 -14.00 -13.66 -5.62
C GLN A 204 -13.57 -12.55 -4.67
N GLN A 205 -13.75 -12.80 -3.37
CA GLN A 205 -13.19 -11.96 -2.32
C GLN A 205 -11.65 -12.03 -2.34
N GLY A 206 -11.01 -10.89 -2.09
CA GLY A 206 -9.56 -10.82 -1.94
C GLY A 206 -9.07 -11.60 -0.71
N LEU A 207 -7.85 -12.11 -0.80
CA LEU A 207 -7.21 -12.84 0.28
C LEU A 207 -6.57 -11.92 1.33
N ALA A 208 -6.24 -10.68 0.96
CA ALA A 208 -5.64 -9.69 1.85
C ALA A 208 -6.69 -8.72 2.41
N TYR A 209 -6.66 -8.54 3.72
CA TYR A 209 -7.52 -7.67 4.49
C TYR A 209 -6.67 -6.56 5.10
N PHE A 210 -6.91 -5.34 4.65
CA PHE A 210 -6.23 -4.14 5.14
C PHE A 210 -7.10 -3.48 6.20
N SER A 211 -6.51 -3.21 7.36
CA SER A 211 -7.09 -2.26 8.31
C SER A 211 -6.88 -0.82 7.85
N ASP A 212 -7.57 0.11 8.51
CA ASP A 212 -7.27 1.53 8.38
C ASP A 212 -5.88 1.82 8.95
N LEU A 213 -5.15 2.77 8.35
CA LEU A 213 -3.98 3.35 9.00
C LEU A 213 -4.43 4.45 9.95
N ASN A 214 -4.33 4.16 11.24
CA ASN A 214 -4.63 5.08 12.33
C ASN A 214 -3.39 5.92 12.65
N ILE A 215 -3.58 7.16 13.08
CA ILE A 215 -2.46 8.01 13.53
C ILE A 215 -1.88 7.42 14.81
N LEU A 216 -0.59 7.11 14.78
CA LEU A 216 0.18 6.61 15.92
C LEU A 216 0.88 7.74 16.67
N PHE A 217 1.57 8.60 15.91
CA PHE A 217 2.26 9.78 16.42
C PHE A 217 2.01 10.98 15.51
N PHE A 218 1.50 12.06 16.09
CA PHE A 218 1.16 13.27 15.34
C PHE A 218 2.15 14.42 15.64
N PRO A 219 2.75 15.05 14.64
CA PRO A 219 3.70 16.14 14.85
C PRO A 219 2.97 17.43 15.25
N VAL A 220 3.40 18.03 16.36
CA VAL A 220 2.91 19.32 16.84
C VAL A 220 4.06 20.26 17.08
N SER A 221 3.89 21.51 16.66
CA SER A 221 4.86 22.57 16.94
C SER A 221 4.79 22.96 18.42
N THR A 222 5.97 23.09 19.03
CA THR A 222 6.14 23.59 20.40
C THR A 222 7.18 24.70 20.40
N ARG A 223 7.30 25.44 21.51
CA ARG A 223 8.36 26.46 21.69
C ARG A 223 9.79 25.91 21.60
N PHE A 224 9.97 24.59 21.71
CA PHE A 224 11.28 23.91 21.62
C PHE A 224 11.41 23.04 20.36
N GLY A 225 10.66 23.37 19.32
CA GLY A 225 10.60 22.62 18.07
C GLY A 225 9.51 21.56 18.06
N VAL A 226 9.50 20.73 17.01
CA VAL A 226 8.45 19.74 16.78
C VAL A 226 8.55 18.58 17.77
N ARG A 227 7.40 18.18 18.31
CA ARG A 227 7.22 17.02 19.17
C ARG A 227 6.13 16.13 18.59
N TRP A 228 6.18 14.84 18.91
CA TRP A 228 5.25 13.85 18.41
C TRP A 228 4.31 13.44 19.53
N ILE A 229 3.04 13.80 19.39
CA ILE A 229 2.03 13.49 20.39
C ILE A 229 1.40 12.13 20.12
N THR A 230 1.04 11.43 21.20
CA THR A 230 0.25 10.20 21.21
C THR A 230 -0.58 10.15 22.49
N SER A 231 -1.33 9.08 22.74
CA SER A 231 -2.14 8.92 23.94
C SER A 231 -2.10 7.48 24.49
N PRO A 232 -2.49 7.25 25.75
CA PRO A 232 -2.53 5.91 26.34
C PRO A 232 -3.30 4.89 25.50
N SER A 233 -4.50 5.22 25.02
CA SER A 233 -5.30 4.32 24.18
C SER A 233 -4.61 3.97 22.86
N ILE A 234 -4.04 4.95 22.15
CA ILE A 234 -3.35 4.75 20.88
C ILE A 234 -2.14 3.82 21.05
N LEU A 235 -1.35 4.02 22.11
CA LEU A 235 -0.18 3.18 22.39
C LEU A 235 -0.58 1.74 22.75
N ARG A 236 -1.65 1.57 23.53
CA ARG A 236 -2.18 0.27 23.91
C ARG A 236 -2.73 -0.50 22.69
N GLU A 237 -3.48 0.20 21.82
CA GLU A 237 -4.04 -0.38 20.58
C GLU A 237 -2.93 -0.81 19.61
N ALA A 238 -1.87 -0.02 19.51
CA ALA A 238 -0.70 -0.34 18.68
C ALA A 238 0.27 -1.35 19.35
N GLY A 239 0.04 -1.76 20.60
CA GLY A 239 0.90 -2.69 21.33
C GLY A 239 2.29 -2.13 21.66
N LEU A 240 2.46 -0.80 21.70
CA LEU A 240 3.78 -0.14 21.90
C LEU A 240 4.07 0.23 23.36
N GLY A 241 3.11 0.03 24.27
CA GLY A 241 3.30 0.26 25.69
C GLY A 241 1.99 0.41 26.44
N GLU A 242 2.04 0.15 27.74
CA GLU A 242 0.91 0.38 28.65
C GLU A 242 1.21 1.57 29.55
N ILE A 243 0.49 2.65 29.32
CA ILE A 243 0.55 3.86 30.14
C ILE A 243 -0.80 4.00 30.83
N GLU A 244 -0.78 4.31 32.13
CA GLU A 244 -2.00 4.64 32.87
C GLU A 244 -2.57 5.99 32.40
N ASP A 245 -3.89 6.05 32.33
CA ASP A 245 -4.64 7.27 32.02
C ASP A 245 -4.35 8.35 33.08
N PHE A 246 -4.39 9.60 32.64
CA PHE A 246 -4.07 10.74 33.50
C PHE A 246 -4.90 11.96 33.11
N SER A 247 -4.89 12.97 33.98
CA SER A 247 -5.73 14.16 33.85
C SER A 247 -5.31 15.09 32.71
N ASP A 248 -6.30 15.77 32.14
CA ASP A 248 -6.20 16.61 30.93
C ASP A 248 -5.35 17.86 31.10
N ASN A 249 -5.10 18.28 32.34
CA ASN A 249 -4.30 19.45 32.65
C ASN A 249 -2.78 19.20 32.58
N LYS A 250 -2.37 17.98 32.28
CA LYS A 250 -0.96 17.59 32.21
C LYS A 250 -0.63 16.84 30.92
N ILE A 251 0.65 16.84 30.59
CA ILE A 251 1.24 16.01 29.55
C ILE A 251 2.45 15.28 30.10
N LYS A 252 2.76 14.11 29.54
CA LYS A 252 3.93 13.32 29.91
C LYS A 252 4.98 13.39 28.80
N VAL A 253 6.17 13.91 29.09
CA VAL A 253 7.28 13.95 28.12
C VAL A 253 8.15 12.72 28.30
N VAL A 254 8.37 11.98 27.20
CA VAL A 254 9.17 10.76 27.19
C VAL A 254 10.64 11.12 27.00
N ASN A 255 11.52 10.58 27.85
CA ASN A 255 12.97 10.76 27.78
C ASN A 255 13.39 12.25 27.70
N ASN A 256 13.11 12.95 28.80
CA ASN A 256 13.73 14.19 29.27
C ASN A 256 14.26 15.17 28.19
N ALA A 257 13.37 15.95 27.60
CA ALA A 257 13.78 17.10 26.80
C ALA A 257 13.57 18.40 27.60
N GLY A 258 14.34 18.63 28.68
CA GLY A 258 14.42 19.91 29.40
C GLY A 258 13.68 20.01 30.74
N ASN A 259 14.28 20.70 31.72
CA ASN A 259 13.68 21.00 33.03
C ASN A 259 12.66 22.15 32.95
N TYR A 260 11.66 22.08 32.07
CA TYR A 260 10.57 23.08 32.05
C TYR A 260 9.31 22.54 32.73
N GLU A 261 8.64 23.42 33.48
CA GLU A 261 7.38 23.11 34.15
C GLU A 261 6.19 23.10 33.18
N PHE A 262 6.26 23.88 32.10
CA PHE A 262 5.19 24.02 31.13
C PHE A 262 5.68 23.91 29.69
N LEU A 263 4.85 23.31 28.84
CA LEU A 263 5.08 23.19 27.41
C LEU A 263 3.79 23.42 26.63
N ASN A 264 3.90 24.08 25.49
CA ASN A 264 2.77 24.28 24.59
C ASN A 264 2.66 23.17 23.55
N LEU A 265 1.43 22.79 23.21
CA LEU A 265 1.07 21.96 22.07
C LEU A 265 0.15 22.78 21.18
N GLY A 266 0.71 23.38 20.13
CA GLY A 266 0.02 24.44 19.39
C GLY A 266 -0.23 25.65 20.30
N TRP A 267 -1.50 26.05 20.42
CA TRP A 267 -1.94 27.21 21.22
C TRP A 267 -2.28 26.86 22.69
N LEU A 268 -2.32 25.57 23.04
CA LEU A 268 -2.61 25.09 24.39
C LEU A 268 -1.33 24.95 25.20
N ASN A 269 -1.37 25.27 26.51
CA ASN A 269 -0.22 25.18 27.42
C ASN A 269 -0.51 24.22 28.57
N PHE A 270 0.38 23.27 28.81
CA PHE A 270 0.17 22.18 29.78
C PHE A 270 1.30 22.11 30.79
N LYS A 271 0.97 21.63 32.00
CA LYS A 271 1.98 21.25 32.98
C LYS A 271 2.66 19.94 32.55
N VAL A 272 3.97 19.88 32.71
CA VAL A 272 4.80 18.77 32.25
C VAL A 272 5.11 17.83 33.40
N ASP A 273 4.72 16.57 33.24
CA ASP A 273 5.19 15.46 34.04
C ASP A 273 6.20 14.62 33.23
N ARG A 274 7.08 13.91 33.93
CA ARG A 274 8.04 12.99 33.30
C ARG A 274 7.47 11.61 33.23
N LEU A 275 7.83 10.90 32.17
CA LEU A 275 7.59 9.47 32.03
C LEU A 275 8.92 8.76 31.81
N ASP A 276 9.33 7.96 32.79
CA ASP A 276 10.55 7.15 32.76
C ASP A 276 10.22 5.76 32.14
N GLY A 277 10.54 5.57 30.86
CA GLY A 277 10.17 4.37 30.06
C GLY A 277 8.67 4.28 29.73
N SER A 278 8.12 3.47 28.82
CA SER A 278 8.51 2.22 28.15
C SER A 278 7.86 2.12 26.76
N ILE A 279 7.87 3.19 25.96
CA ILE A 279 7.33 3.15 24.60
C ILE A 279 8.31 2.41 23.69
N VAL A 280 7.89 1.25 23.19
CA VAL A 280 8.65 0.43 22.25
C VAL A 280 8.54 1.07 20.87
N ILE A 281 9.63 1.70 20.40
CA ILE A 281 9.69 2.34 19.08
C ILE A 281 10.64 1.63 18.10
N SER A 282 11.37 0.61 18.57
CA SER A 282 12.34 -0.12 17.76
C SER A 282 11.72 -0.95 16.64
N THR A 283 10.43 -1.29 16.74
CA THR A 283 9.68 -2.04 15.72
C THR A 283 9.15 -1.17 14.58
N LEU A 284 9.20 0.16 14.72
CA LEU A 284 8.61 1.11 13.76
C LEU A 284 9.48 1.30 12.49
N GLY A 285 10.69 0.76 12.49
CA GLY A 285 11.72 1.00 11.48
C GLY A 285 12.68 2.13 11.85
N ASN A 286 13.95 1.95 11.49
CA ASN A 286 15.07 2.81 11.91
C ASN A 286 14.86 4.30 11.62
N GLU A 287 14.26 4.64 10.48
CA GLU A 287 14.02 6.03 10.10
C GLU A 287 12.96 6.69 11.01
N ILE A 288 11.85 5.99 11.28
CA ILE A 288 10.80 6.49 12.17
C ILE A 288 11.35 6.63 13.59
N GLU A 289 12.05 5.61 14.10
CA GLU A 289 12.69 5.66 15.42
C GLU A 289 13.56 6.91 15.53
N ASN A 290 14.50 7.11 14.60
CA ASN A 290 15.45 8.23 14.64
C ASN A 290 14.77 9.61 14.61
N ILE A 291 13.64 9.74 13.89
CA ILE A 291 12.91 11.01 13.80
C ILE A 291 12.25 11.37 15.13
N ILE A 292 11.59 10.40 15.78
CA ILE A 292 10.73 10.65 16.95
C ILE A 292 11.44 10.44 18.29
N LYS A 293 12.60 9.76 18.31
CA LYS A 293 13.38 9.48 19.52
C LYS A 293 13.61 10.75 20.34
N ASN A 294 13.31 10.68 21.64
CA ASN A 294 13.39 11.79 22.60
C ASN A 294 12.51 13.01 22.28
N LYS A 295 11.48 12.84 21.45
CA LYS A 295 10.53 13.91 21.07
C LYS A 295 9.06 13.52 21.29
N ILE A 296 8.81 12.40 21.96
CA ILE A 296 7.46 11.87 22.18
C ILE A 296 6.83 12.56 23.39
N ILE A 297 5.56 12.93 23.24
CA ILE A 297 4.71 13.46 24.29
C ILE A 297 3.44 12.63 24.34
N VAL A 298 3.07 12.19 25.54
CA VAL A 298 1.80 11.52 25.77
C VAL A 298 0.83 12.54 26.35
N VAL A 299 -0.35 12.63 25.76
CA VAL A 299 -1.47 13.47 26.21
C VAL A 299 -2.64 12.58 26.61
N SER A 300 -3.62 13.10 27.38
CA SER A 300 -4.78 12.30 27.76
C SER A 300 -5.67 11.96 26.56
N ASP A 301 -6.38 10.84 26.64
CA ASP A 301 -7.27 10.35 25.57
C ASP A 301 -8.45 11.30 25.29
N SER A 302 -8.86 12.11 26.25
CA SER A 302 -9.95 13.08 26.09
C SER A 302 -9.56 14.29 25.23
N ILE A 303 -8.27 14.67 25.20
CA ILE A 303 -7.80 15.88 24.51
C ILE A 303 -7.03 15.60 23.23
N ILE A 304 -6.52 14.39 23.01
CA ILE A 304 -5.71 14.04 21.83
C ILE A 304 -6.40 14.43 20.52
N SER A 305 -7.69 14.12 20.39
CA SER A 305 -8.47 14.43 19.18
C SER A 305 -8.57 15.93 18.93
N GLN A 306 -8.75 16.72 20.00
CA GLN A 306 -8.81 18.19 19.89
C GLN A 306 -7.46 18.76 19.45
N ILE A 307 -6.36 18.28 20.03
CA ILE A 307 -5.01 18.73 19.70
C ILE A 307 -4.68 18.39 18.24
N ILE A 308 -4.97 17.16 17.79
CA ILE A 308 -4.75 16.75 16.39
C ILE A 308 -5.55 17.65 15.44
N ASN A 309 -6.86 17.76 15.64
CA ASN A 309 -7.73 18.54 14.74
C ASN A 309 -7.37 20.04 14.71
N ALA A 310 -6.89 20.60 15.82
CA ALA A 310 -6.42 21.99 15.88
C ALA A 310 -5.12 22.23 15.10
N ASN A 311 -4.30 21.19 14.88
CA ASN A 311 -2.97 21.30 14.25
C ASN A 311 -2.92 20.66 12.85
N LEU A 312 -4.07 20.34 12.24
CA LEU A 312 -4.13 19.94 10.84
C LEU A 312 -3.76 21.10 9.91
N GLU A 313 -3.13 20.76 8.79
CA GLU A 313 -2.76 21.76 7.78
C GLU A 313 -4.03 22.19 7.04
N VAL A 314 -4.20 23.51 6.86
CA VAL A 314 -5.27 24.07 6.04
C VAL A 314 -4.62 24.87 4.91
N ARG A 315 -4.91 24.50 3.67
CA ARG A 315 -4.44 25.20 2.48
C ARG A 315 -5.58 25.83 1.72
N THR A 316 -5.40 27.09 1.36
CA THR A 316 -6.29 27.81 0.44
C THR A 316 -5.78 27.63 -0.98
N SER A 317 -6.66 27.27 -1.90
CA SER A 317 -6.39 27.09 -3.32
C SER A 317 -7.31 27.96 -4.15
N VAL A 318 -6.80 28.42 -5.29
CA VAL A 318 -7.52 29.26 -6.24
C VAL A 318 -7.21 28.79 -7.67
N SER A 319 -8.18 28.89 -8.57
CA SER A 319 -7.90 28.79 -10.01
C SER A 319 -7.75 30.17 -10.62
N ILE A 320 -6.64 30.40 -11.32
CA ILE A 320 -6.31 31.68 -11.96
C ILE A 320 -6.74 31.65 -13.42
N ASP A 321 -7.29 32.76 -13.91
CA ASP A 321 -7.51 32.99 -15.34
C ASP A 321 -6.16 33.38 -16.00
N PRO A 322 -5.65 32.60 -16.97
CA PRO A 322 -4.37 32.88 -17.60
C PRO A 322 -4.35 34.17 -18.43
N LEU A 323 -5.51 34.69 -18.87
CA LEU A 323 -5.59 35.91 -19.68
C LEU A 323 -5.54 37.17 -18.81
N THR A 324 -6.20 37.15 -17.67
CA THR A 324 -6.33 38.33 -16.79
C THR A 324 -5.37 38.31 -15.60
N GLY A 325 -4.84 37.12 -15.24
CA GLY A 325 -4.05 36.92 -14.02
C GLY A 325 -4.87 36.95 -12.73
N ALA A 326 -6.19 37.16 -12.82
CA ALA A 326 -7.08 37.22 -11.68
C ALA A 326 -7.63 35.84 -11.28
N ALA A 327 -8.13 35.72 -10.05
CA ALA A 327 -8.86 34.54 -9.61
C ALA A 327 -10.16 34.38 -10.40
N LYS A 328 -10.45 33.16 -10.85
CA LYS A 328 -11.76 32.84 -11.42
C LYS A 328 -12.83 32.90 -10.34
N GLU A 329 -13.98 33.44 -10.69
CA GLU A 329 -15.14 33.52 -9.80
C GLU A 329 -15.57 32.12 -9.34
N GLY A 330 -15.83 31.96 -8.03
CA GLY A 330 -16.21 30.69 -7.42
C GLY A 330 -15.09 29.64 -7.30
N ALA A 331 -13.84 29.96 -7.66
CA ALA A 331 -12.75 28.99 -7.68
C ALA A 331 -11.82 29.03 -6.46
N LEU A 332 -12.18 29.79 -5.42
CA LEU A 332 -11.49 29.81 -4.13
C LEU A 332 -12.04 28.70 -3.24
N PHE A 333 -11.18 27.81 -2.76
CA PHE A 333 -11.56 26.75 -1.84
C PHE A 333 -10.43 26.42 -0.86
N THR A 334 -10.80 25.85 0.27
CA THR A 334 -9.90 25.44 1.34
C THR A 334 -9.92 23.92 1.49
N SER A 335 -8.75 23.34 1.70
CA SER A 335 -8.58 21.90 1.93
C SER A 335 -7.76 21.67 3.18
N GLU A 336 -8.22 20.73 3.99
CA GLU A 336 -7.48 20.23 5.14
C GLU A 336 -6.55 19.09 4.75
N ALA A 337 -5.45 18.89 5.46
CA ALA A 337 -4.56 17.76 5.26
C ALA A 337 -3.87 17.34 6.56
N ILE A 338 -3.51 16.05 6.64
CA ILE A 338 -2.66 15.53 7.71
C ILE A 338 -1.23 16.01 7.43
N PRO A 339 -0.56 16.71 8.35
CA PRO A 339 0.79 17.21 8.13
C PRO A 339 1.81 16.10 7.88
N ARG A 340 2.86 16.43 7.12
CA ARG A 340 4.05 15.56 6.97
C ARG A 340 4.67 15.23 8.33
N GLY A 341 5.35 14.09 8.41
CA GLY A 341 5.96 13.60 9.64
C GLY A 341 4.98 12.90 10.58
N THR A 342 3.70 12.82 10.22
CA THR A 342 2.71 11.99 10.91
C THR A 342 3.06 10.52 10.69
N VAL A 343 3.14 9.79 11.80
CA VAL A 343 3.35 8.35 11.83
C VAL A 343 1.99 7.67 11.98
N PHE A 344 1.76 6.65 11.16
CA PHE A 344 0.57 5.83 11.17
C PHE A 344 0.90 4.37 11.48
N TYR A 345 -0.08 3.64 11.98
CA TYR A 345 -0.01 2.21 12.19
C TYR A 345 -1.27 1.52 11.67
N GLY A 346 -1.11 0.28 11.24
CA GLY A 346 -2.20 -0.62 10.92
C GLY A 346 -1.67 -2.03 10.72
N ASN A 347 -2.54 -2.96 10.37
CA ASN A 347 -2.19 -4.34 10.08
C ASN A 347 -2.81 -4.85 8.78
N VAL A 348 -2.14 -5.82 8.17
CA VAL A 348 -2.62 -6.58 7.02
C VAL A 348 -2.74 -8.04 7.42
N ARG A 349 -3.87 -8.65 7.10
CA ARG A 349 -4.13 -10.08 7.34
C ARG A 349 -4.35 -10.79 6.02
N ILE A 350 -3.68 -11.93 5.83
CA ILE A 350 -3.81 -12.75 4.64
C ILE A 350 -4.45 -14.07 5.03
N MET A 351 -5.59 -14.36 4.40
CA MET A 351 -6.26 -15.64 4.55
C MET A 351 -5.58 -16.71 3.71
N ASP A 352 -5.12 -17.78 4.36
CA ASP A 352 -4.60 -18.96 3.67
C ASP A 352 -5.80 -19.88 3.32
N LYS A 353 -6.58 -19.45 2.32
CA LYS A 353 -7.60 -20.25 1.63
C LYS A 353 -7.14 -20.52 0.19
N LEU A 354 -5.93 -21.03 0.07
CA LEU A 354 -5.25 -21.11 -1.22
C LEU A 354 -5.61 -22.43 -1.91
N GLU A 355 -6.79 -22.44 -2.53
CA GLU A 355 -7.21 -23.53 -3.42
C GLU A 355 -6.37 -23.58 -4.71
N ASP A 356 -5.71 -22.47 -5.06
CA ASP A 356 -4.81 -22.40 -6.22
C ASP A 356 -3.39 -22.89 -5.87
N LYS A 357 -3.02 -24.05 -6.43
CA LYS A 357 -1.66 -24.58 -6.39
C LYS A 357 -0.65 -23.47 -6.73
N GLY A 358 0.32 -23.27 -5.83
CA GLY A 358 1.46 -22.37 -6.04
C GLY A 358 1.26 -20.93 -5.55
N LEU A 359 0.06 -20.53 -5.11
CA LEU A 359 -0.11 -19.27 -4.37
C LEU A 359 0.07 -19.54 -2.86
N ASN A 360 0.87 -18.74 -2.17
CA ASN A 360 1.04 -18.76 -0.71
C ASN A 360 1.04 -17.33 -0.15
N SER A 361 0.86 -17.20 1.17
CA SER A 361 0.87 -15.89 1.84
C SER A 361 2.20 -15.16 1.71
N ASP A 362 3.33 -15.88 1.59
CA ASP A 362 4.66 -15.28 1.44
C ASP A 362 4.85 -14.57 0.10
N LEU A 363 4.31 -15.13 -1.00
CA LEU A 363 4.31 -14.47 -2.31
C LEU A 363 3.55 -13.15 -2.26
N ILE A 364 2.41 -13.13 -1.57
CA ILE A 364 1.60 -11.92 -1.40
C ILE A 364 2.38 -10.90 -0.56
N ILE A 365 2.97 -11.30 0.55
CA ILE A 365 3.78 -10.41 1.41
C ILE A 365 4.94 -9.82 0.63
N GLN A 366 5.64 -10.63 -0.17
CA GLN A 366 6.76 -10.16 -0.98
C GLN A 366 6.30 -9.17 -2.05
N ALA A 367 5.20 -9.47 -2.75
CA ALA A 367 4.61 -8.56 -3.73
C ALA A 367 4.23 -7.21 -3.10
N LEU A 368 3.67 -7.22 -1.88
CA LEU A 368 3.38 -5.99 -1.13
C LEU A 368 4.67 -5.25 -0.75
N LYS A 369 5.67 -5.95 -0.19
CA LYS A 369 6.96 -5.36 0.22
C LYS A 369 7.67 -4.67 -0.95
N GLU A 370 7.72 -5.29 -2.12
CA GLU A 370 8.40 -4.71 -3.30
C GLU A 370 7.63 -3.54 -3.91
N SER A 371 6.29 -3.60 -3.91
CA SER A 371 5.47 -2.51 -4.47
C SER A 371 5.33 -1.29 -3.56
N ARG A 372 5.76 -1.38 -2.29
CA ARG A 372 5.65 -0.28 -1.32
C ARG A 372 6.38 1.00 -1.73
N MET A 373 7.45 0.88 -2.52
CA MET A 373 8.26 2.02 -2.99
C MET A 373 7.45 3.06 -3.77
N TYR A 374 6.34 2.65 -4.38
CA TYR A 374 5.46 3.56 -5.12
C TYR A 374 4.67 4.50 -4.21
N TYR A 375 4.50 4.20 -2.92
CA TYR A 375 3.98 5.18 -1.97
C TYR A 375 4.91 6.38 -1.78
N GLU A 376 6.21 6.19 -1.96
CA GLU A 376 7.20 7.28 -1.90
C GLU A 376 7.25 8.08 -3.20
N SER A 377 6.83 7.49 -4.31
CA SER A 377 6.94 8.11 -5.64
C SER A 377 5.61 8.74 -6.12
N PHE A 378 4.51 8.02 -5.96
CA PHE A 378 3.18 8.39 -6.47
C PHE A 378 2.20 8.79 -5.36
N GLY A 379 2.45 8.36 -4.10
CA GLY A 379 1.67 8.78 -2.93
C GLY A 379 0.36 8.03 -2.72
N ILE A 380 -0.57 8.61 -1.96
CA ILE A 380 -1.90 8.10 -1.70
C ILE A 380 -2.89 9.27 -1.60
N GLY A 381 -4.15 9.02 -1.95
CA GLY A 381 -5.22 10.00 -1.80
C GLY A 381 -5.30 10.99 -2.94
N GLY A 382 -5.85 12.17 -2.67
CA GLY A 382 -6.00 13.24 -3.64
C GLY A 382 -4.80 14.19 -3.67
N LEU A 383 -4.77 15.05 -4.69
CA LEU A 383 -3.77 16.14 -4.83
C LEU A 383 -2.31 15.66 -4.95
N VAL A 384 -2.07 14.39 -5.30
CA VAL A 384 -0.72 13.80 -5.40
C VAL A 384 0.21 14.56 -6.35
N THR A 385 -0.29 15.05 -7.49
CA THR A 385 0.48 15.87 -8.44
C THR A 385 0.82 17.27 -7.93
N ARG A 386 0.29 17.66 -6.76
CA ARG A 386 0.50 18.95 -6.09
C ARG A 386 1.31 18.81 -4.80
N GLY A 387 2.09 17.73 -4.66
CA GLY A 387 2.97 17.50 -3.51
C GLY A 387 2.24 17.03 -2.25
N PHE A 388 1.27 16.13 -2.43
CA PHE A 388 0.56 15.46 -1.34
C PHE A 388 0.72 13.94 -1.44
N GLY A 389 0.46 13.24 -0.35
CA GLY A 389 0.18 11.81 -0.37
C GLY A 389 1.41 10.91 -0.24
N ARG A 390 2.64 11.42 -0.39
CA ARG A 390 3.84 10.59 -0.28
C ARG A 390 4.05 10.08 1.13
N LEU A 391 4.33 8.79 1.25
CA LEU A 391 4.55 8.09 2.51
C LEU A 391 5.59 6.98 2.35
N LYS A 392 6.36 6.74 3.41
CA LYS A 392 7.27 5.60 3.52
C LYS A 392 6.62 4.52 4.36
N VAL A 393 6.55 3.28 3.86
CA VAL A 393 5.93 2.14 4.58
C VAL A 393 6.99 1.16 5.05
N TYR A 394 6.88 0.76 6.31
CA TYR A 394 7.69 -0.25 6.98
C TYR A 394 6.79 -1.42 7.38
N PHE A 395 7.34 -2.61 7.31
CA PHE A 395 6.68 -3.85 7.73
C PHE A 395 7.33 -4.23 9.05
N GLU A 396 6.53 -4.60 10.04
CA GLU A 396 7.06 -5.18 11.27
C GLU A 396 7.70 -6.54 10.94
N ASP A 397 8.93 -6.73 11.41
CA ASP A 397 9.78 -7.91 11.11
C ASP A 397 9.41 -9.13 11.94
#